data_AF-A0A7Z0QDV8-F1
#
_entry.id   AF-A0A7Z0QDV8-F1
#
_cell.length_a   1.000
_cell.length_b   1.000
_cell.length_c   1.000
_cell.angle_alpha   90.00
_cell.angle_beta   90.00
_cell.angle_gamma   90.00
#
_symmetry.space_group_name_H-M   'P 1'
#
loop_
_entity.id
_entity.type
_entity.pdbx_description
1 polymer ?
#
loop_
_entity_poly.entity_id
_entity_poly.type
_entity_poly.pdbx_seq_one_letter_code
_entity_poly.pdbx_strand_id
1 'polypeptide(L)'
;MASAAADLMFWPDGMLAELEKIAQGNATKKDITALRRKLTESQSRVDEIIRDLNDSRDVLRDRPDGLAVIAQINGLLHESRGNTKLVLRQDILSLLDAYASRSKPRKKKKTKKELQEQESLATRALVICNSIEAFNAAVRRLHRFVFEP
;
A
#
# COMPACT_ATOMS: atom_id res chain seq x y z
N MET A 1 -10.92 -12.63 -17.01
CA MET A 1 -9.74 -12.84 -16.12
C MET A 1 -9.09 -11.53 -15.61
N ALA A 2 -9.62 -10.33 -15.90
CA ALA A 2 -9.16 -9.07 -15.31
C ALA A 2 -9.23 -9.01 -13.75
N SER A 3 -9.99 -9.92 -13.13
CA SER A 3 -10.14 -10.03 -11.66
C SER A 3 -8.83 -10.34 -10.94
N ALA A 4 -7.92 -11.12 -11.55
CA ALA A 4 -6.71 -11.59 -10.85
C ALA A 4 -5.69 -10.46 -10.61
N ALA A 5 -5.57 -9.50 -11.54
CA ALA A 5 -4.71 -8.34 -11.32
C ALA A 5 -5.32 -7.29 -10.39
N ALA A 6 -6.65 -7.13 -10.40
CA ALA A 6 -7.33 -6.26 -9.46
C ALA A 6 -7.06 -6.68 -8.00
N ASP A 7 -6.96 -7.98 -7.75
CA ASP A 7 -6.67 -8.55 -6.43
C ASP A 7 -5.23 -8.23 -5.97
N LEU A 8 -4.29 -8.24 -6.92
CA LEU A 8 -2.89 -7.88 -6.68
C LEU A 8 -2.71 -6.40 -6.38
N MET A 9 -3.55 -5.52 -6.93
CA MET A 9 -3.49 -4.08 -6.67
C MET A 9 -3.77 -3.75 -5.19
N PHE A 10 -3.23 -2.63 -4.74
CA PHE A 10 -3.70 -1.98 -3.54
C PHE A 10 -5.06 -1.34 -3.81
N TRP A 11 -6.04 -1.76 -3.01
CA TRP A 11 -7.24 -1.00 -2.65
C TRP A 11 -8.24 -0.67 -3.77
N PRO A 12 -8.87 -1.69 -4.37
CA PRO A 12 -10.11 -1.47 -5.12
C PRO A 12 -11.25 -0.89 -4.25
N ASP A 13 -11.16 -0.98 -2.91
CA ASP A 13 -12.29 -0.76 -1.98
C ASP A 13 -12.27 0.62 -1.26
N GLY A 14 -11.58 1.62 -1.83
CA GLY A 14 -11.61 3.00 -1.34
C GLY A 14 -10.67 3.33 -0.16
N MET A 15 -9.78 2.43 0.27
CA MET A 15 -8.73 2.72 1.28
C MET A 15 -7.83 3.89 0.92
N LEU A 16 -7.61 4.13 -0.38
CA LEU A 16 -6.81 5.24 -0.89
C LEU A 16 -7.45 6.59 -0.54
N ALA A 17 -8.78 6.70 -0.59
CA ALA A 17 -9.50 7.91 -0.23
C ALA A 17 -9.36 8.25 1.28
N GLU A 18 -9.29 7.24 2.15
CA GLU A 18 -9.00 7.48 3.57
C GLU A 18 -7.55 7.93 3.79
N LEU A 19 -6.59 7.38 3.03
CA LEU A 19 -5.18 7.80 3.10
C LEU A 19 -4.99 9.24 2.56
N GLU A 20 -5.67 9.60 1.48
CA GLU A 20 -5.68 10.96 0.92
C GLU A 20 -6.23 11.99 1.91
N LYS A 21 -7.29 11.65 2.66
CA LYS A 21 -7.79 12.52 3.74
C LYS A 21 -6.71 12.77 4.80
N ILE A 22 -5.85 11.78 5.09
CA ILE A 22 -4.72 11.96 6.02
C ILE A 22 -3.67 12.87 5.37
N ALA A 23 -3.35 12.65 4.09
CA ALA A 23 -2.40 13.47 3.33
C ALA A 23 -2.84 14.94 3.23
N GLN A 24 -4.14 15.20 3.15
CA GLN A 24 -4.72 16.55 3.16
C GLN A 24 -4.84 17.15 4.58
N GLY A 25 -4.51 16.38 5.62
CA GLY A 25 -4.65 16.81 7.02
C GLY A 25 -6.10 16.88 7.52
N ASN A 26 -7.04 16.30 6.79
CA ASN A 26 -8.49 16.35 7.05
C ASN A 26 -9.05 15.08 7.69
N ALA A 27 -8.20 14.08 7.96
CA ALA A 27 -8.64 12.80 8.51
C ALA A 27 -9.23 12.93 9.93
N THR A 28 -10.41 12.34 10.12
CA THR A 28 -11.07 12.20 11.42
C THR A 28 -10.65 10.91 12.11
N LYS A 29 -10.94 10.77 13.42
CA LYS A 29 -10.73 9.50 14.13
C LYS A 29 -11.47 8.33 13.45
N LYS A 30 -12.66 8.59 12.87
CA LYS A 30 -13.43 7.57 12.15
C LYS A 30 -12.68 7.10 10.89
N ASP A 31 -12.06 8.00 10.14
CA ASP A 31 -11.29 7.64 8.94
C ASP A 31 -10.07 6.76 9.31
N ILE A 32 -9.36 7.11 10.39
CA ILE A 32 -8.22 6.32 10.90
C ILE A 32 -8.65 4.92 11.34
N THR A 33 -9.75 4.83 12.11
CA THR A 33 -10.28 3.53 12.57
C THR A 33 -10.78 2.69 11.40
N ALA A 34 -11.47 3.29 10.43
CA ALA A 34 -11.93 2.60 9.23
C ALA A 34 -10.76 2.06 8.41
N LEU A 35 -9.73 2.88 8.15
CA LEU A 35 -8.55 2.46 7.42
C LEU A 35 -7.79 1.35 8.15
N ARG A 36 -7.62 1.44 9.48
CA ARG A 36 -7.01 0.36 10.27
C ARG A 36 -7.81 -0.94 10.16
N ARG A 37 -9.14 -0.87 10.29
CA ARG A 37 -10.00 -2.06 10.20
C ARG A 37 -9.86 -2.72 8.84
N LYS A 38 -9.95 -1.94 7.75
CA LYS A 38 -9.81 -2.43 6.39
C LYS A 38 -8.42 -3.05 6.13
N LEU A 39 -7.35 -2.48 6.69
CA LEU A 39 -6.03 -3.11 6.66
C LEU A 39 -6.06 -4.47 7.36
N THR A 40 -6.54 -4.54 8.61
CA THR A 40 -6.59 -5.82 9.34
C THR A 40 -7.44 -6.87 8.61
N GLU A 41 -8.63 -6.51 8.13
CA GLU A 41 -9.55 -7.41 7.41
C GLU A 41 -8.94 -7.95 6.10
N SER A 42 -8.09 -7.16 5.43
CA SER A 42 -7.44 -7.58 4.18
C SER A 42 -6.13 -8.35 4.37
N GLN A 43 -5.66 -8.55 5.60
CA GLN A 43 -4.33 -9.13 5.84
C GLN A 43 -4.18 -10.54 5.28
N SER A 44 -5.11 -11.45 5.63
CA SER A 44 -5.06 -12.85 5.16
C SER A 44 -5.05 -12.95 3.64
N ARG A 45 -5.91 -12.18 2.98
CA ARG A 45 -5.97 -12.12 1.51
C ARG A 45 -4.66 -11.62 0.89
N VAL A 46 -4.01 -10.65 1.51
CA VAL A 46 -2.71 -10.16 1.05
C VAL A 46 -1.63 -11.22 1.20
N ASP A 47 -1.61 -11.92 2.33
CA ASP A 47 -0.64 -12.99 2.59
C ASP A 47 -0.82 -14.14 1.60
N GLU A 48 -2.06 -14.52 1.27
CA GLU A 48 -2.38 -15.49 0.23
C GLU A 48 -1.85 -15.05 -1.13
N ILE A 49 -2.14 -13.82 -1.56
CA ILE A 49 -1.67 -13.30 -2.86
C ILE A 49 -0.14 -13.30 -2.95
N ILE A 50 0.56 -12.95 -1.86
CA ILE A 50 2.02 -12.94 -1.83
C ILE A 50 2.57 -14.36 -1.91
N ARG A 51 1.95 -15.31 -1.22
CA ARG A 51 2.32 -16.72 -1.31
C ARG A 51 2.11 -17.21 -2.75
N ASP A 52 0.94 -16.96 -3.34
CA ASP A 52 0.61 -17.41 -4.69
C ASP A 52 1.55 -16.79 -5.75
N LEU A 53 2.02 -15.55 -5.55
CA LEU A 53 3.06 -14.94 -6.38
C LEU A 53 4.42 -15.64 -6.24
N ASN A 54 4.82 -16.00 -5.02
CA ASN A 54 6.06 -16.76 -4.80
C ASN A 54 5.98 -18.14 -5.44
N ASP A 55 4.84 -18.84 -5.28
CA ASP A 55 4.62 -20.15 -5.87
C ASP A 55 4.65 -20.05 -7.41
N SER A 56 3.98 -19.04 -7.98
CA SER A 56 4.00 -18.78 -9.42
C SER A 56 5.42 -18.48 -9.93
N ARG A 57 6.21 -17.68 -9.19
CA ARG A 57 7.61 -17.41 -9.51
C ARG A 57 8.42 -18.71 -9.56
N ASP A 58 8.23 -19.58 -8.57
CA ASP A 58 9.01 -20.81 -8.44
C ASP A 58 8.65 -21.81 -9.54
N VAL A 59 7.37 -21.93 -9.92
CA VAL A 59 6.92 -22.74 -11.06
C VAL A 59 7.48 -22.22 -12.40
N LEU A 60 7.64 -20.90 -12.55
CA LEU A 60 8.16 -20.31 -13.78
C LEU A 60 9.67 -20.49 -13.93
N ARG A 61 10.40 -20.83 -12.86
CA ARG A 61 11.87 -20.93 -12.86
C ARG A 61 12.38 -21.98 -13.85
N ASP A 62 11.60 -23.03 -14.05
CA ASP A 62 11.96 -24.15 -14.93
C ASP A 62 11.51 -23.93 -16.38
N ARG A 63 10.88 -22.79 -16.69
CA ARG A 63 10.40 -22.46 -18.05
C ARG A 63 11.38 -21.53 -18.76
N PRO A 64 11.75 -21.83 -20.02
CA PRO A 64 12.66 -20.98 -20.82
C PRO A 64 12.19 -19.53 -20.93
N ASP A 65 10.88 -19.32 -21.12
CA ASP A 65 10.27 -18.00 -21.26
C ASP A 65 9.89 -17.37 -19.90
N GLY A 66 10.07 -18.11 -18.80
CA GLY A 66 9.67 -17.70 -17.45
C GLY A 66 10.52 -16.58 -16.86
N LEU A 67 11.75 -16.38 -17.35
CA LEU A 67 12.71 -15.42 -16.79
C LEU A 67 12.19 -13.97 -16.80
N ALA A 68 11.52 -13.55 -17.87
CA ALA A 68 10.98 -12.19 -17.98
C ALA A 68 9.84 -11.96 -16.98
N VAL A 69 8.95 -12.95 -16.81
CA VAL A 69 7.85 -12.89 -15.83
C VAL A 69 8.39 -12.91 -14.40
N ILE A 70 9.38 -13.75 -14.12
CA ILE A 70 10.06 -13.83 -12.81
C ILE A 70 10.68 -12.49 -12.42
N ALA A 71 11.34 -11.81 -13.36
CA ALA A 71 11.92 -10.49 -13.10
C ALA A 71 10.85 -9.47 -12.68
N GLN A 72 9.68 -9.49 -13.32
CA GLN A 72 8.55 -8.63 -12.96
C GLN A 72 7.95 -9.01 -11.59
N ILE A 73 7.75 -10.31 -11.30
CA ILE A 73 7.27 -10.78 -9.99
C ILE A 73 8.26 -10.39 -8.89
N ASN A 74 9.56 -10.55 -9.11
CA ASN A 74 10.59 -10.13 -8.17
C ASN A 74 10.58 -8.61 -7.96
N GLY A 75 10.30 -7.83 -9.01
CA GLY A 75 10.08 -6.39 -8.89
C GLY A 75 8.92 -6.03 -7.97
N LEU A 76 7.86 -6.85 -7.91
CA LEU A 76 6.73 -6.63 -7.00
C LEU A 76 7.00 -7.11 -5.57
N LEU A 77 7.73 -8.22 -5.42
CA LEU A 77 7.99 -8.86 -4.13
C LEU A 77 9.17 -8.26 -3.37
N HIS A 78 10.21 -7.80 -4.08
CA HIS A 78 11.53 -7.49 -3.52
C HIS A 78 12.09 -6.15 -4.02
N GLU A 79 11.24 -5.22 -4.47
CA GLU A 79 11.72 -3.94 -5.02
C GLU A 79 12.69 -3.24 -4.07
N SER A 80 13.87 -2.88 -4.56
CA SER A 80 14.97 -2.35 -3.74
C SER A 80 14.62 -1.03 -3.03
N ARG A 81 13.55 -0.35 -3.46
CA ARG A 81 13.05 0.89 -2.87
C ARG A 81 12.05 0.67 -1.72
N GLY A 82 11.73 -0.58 -1.37
CA GLY A 82 10.81 -0.90 -0.30
C GLY A 82 9.33 -0.66 -0.63
N ASN A 83 8.95 -0.50 -1.90
CA ASN A 83 7.55 -0.29 -2.28
C ASN A 83 6.78 -1.62 -2.48
N THR A 84 7.06 -2.62 -1.66
CA THR A 84 6.39 -3.92 -1.74
C THR A 84 5.04 -3.85 -1.01
N LYS A 85 4.13 -4.78 -1.33
CA LYS A 85 2.79 -4.81 -0.70
C LYS A 85 2.83 -4.94 0.83
N LEU A 86 3.83 -5.63 1.38
CA LEU A 86 3.98 -5.75 2.83
C LEU A 86 4.57 -4.50 3.46
N VAL A 87 5.62 -3.93 2.86
CA VAL A 87 6.28 -2.75 3.42
C VAL A 87 5.33 -1.56 3.40
N LEU A 88 4.60 -1.34 2.30
CA LEU A 88 3.61 -0.28 2.22
C LEU A 88 2.51 -0.43 3.29
N ARG A 89 2.03 -1.65 3.55
CA ARG A 89 1.07 -1.91 4.65
C ARG A 89 1.65 -1.56 6.01
N GLN A 90 2.89 -1.95 6.27
CA GLN A 90 3.58 -1.64 7.52
C GLN A 90 3.77 -0.12 7.69
N ASP A 91 4.11 0.59 6.62
CA ASP A 91 4.26 2.05 6.62
C ASP A 91 2.95 2.75 6.93
N ILE A 92 1.83 2.26 6.40
CA ILE A 92 0.50 2.79 6.72
C ILE A 92 0.19 2.51 8.20
N LEU A 93 0.39 1.30 8.70
CA LEU A 93 0.15 0.99 10.12
C LEU A 93 0.96 1.92 11.04
N SER A 94 2.23 2.12 10.72
CA SER A 94 3.11 3.06 11.44
C SER A 94 2.62 4.51 11.36
N LEU A 95 2.11 4.95 10.20
CA LEU A 95 1.47 6.25 10.04
C LEU A 95 0.23 6.38 10.93
N LEU A 96 -0.62 5.34 10.99
CA LEU A 96 -1.84 5.34 11.80
C LEU A 96 -1.53 5.34 13.29
N ASP A 97 -0.50 4.62 13.75
CA ASP A 97 -0.03 4.65 15.14
C ASP A 97 0.48 6.04 15.54
N ALA A 98 1.26 6.68 14.66
CA ALA A 98 1.73 8.05 14.87
C ALA A 98 0.57 9.05 14.94
N TYR A 99 -0.47 8.86 14.11
CA TYR A 99 -1.67 9.69 14.13
C TYR A 99 -2.51 9.51 15.40
N ALA A 100 -2.70 8.26 15.84
CA ALA A 100 -3.45 7.93 17.05
C ALA A 100 -2.82 8.53 18.31
N SER A 101 -1.49 8.46 18.41
CA SER A 101 -0.69 8.98 19.52
C SER A 101 -0.86 10.49 19.75
N ARG A 102 -1.28 11.23 18.72
CA ARG A 102 -1.49 12.70 18.76
C ARG A 102 -2.91 13.14 19.09
N SER A 103 -3.87 12.23 19.10
CA SER A 103 -5.30 12.59 19.16
C SER A 103 -5.82 13.02 20.54
N LYS A 104 -4.95 13.61 21.38
CA LYS A 104 -5.25 14.21 22.69
C LYS A 104 -6.13 15.48 22.53
N PRO A 105 -6.95 15.83 23.54
CA PRO A 105 -7.94 16.90 23.45
C PRO A 105 -7.29 18.26 23.09
N ARG A 106 -7.85 18.88 22.05
CA ARG A 106 -7.37 20.13 21.43
C ARG A 106 -7.33 21.27 22.46
N LYS A 107 -6.14 21.84 22.70
CA LYS A 107 -6.04 23.22 23.21
C LYS A 107 -6.54 24.18 22.13
N LYS A 108 -7.16 25.31 22.52
CA LYS A 108 -7.77 26.30 21.60
C LYS A 108 -6.80 26.90 20.55
N LYS A 109 -5.47 26.74 20.72
CA LYS A 109 -4.45 27.21 19.78
C LYS A 109 -3.38 26.14 19.59
N LYS A 110 -3.18 25.69 18.35
CA LYS A 110 -2.08 24.78 18.00
C LYS A 110 -0.75 25.52 18.11
N THR A 111 0.24 24.86 18.69
CA THR A 111 1.62 25.33 18.74
C THR A 111 2.30 25.15 17.37
N LYS A 112 3.36 25.94 17.10
CA LYS A 112 4.18 25.79 15.89
C LYS A 112 4.70 24.35 15.71
N LYS A 113 5.07 23.71 16.83
CA LYS A 113 5.54 22.32 16.86
C LYS A 113 4.45 21.36 16.38
N GLU A 114 3.22 21.48 16.89
CA GLU A 114 2.09 20.62 16.48
C GLU A 114 1.72 20.79 14.99
N LEU A 115 1.88 21.99 14.43
CA LEU A 115 1.66 22.24 13.00
C LEU A 115 2.71 21.55 12.13
N GLN A 116 4.01 21.75 12.44
CA GLN A 116 5.11 21.10 11.72
C GLN A 116 5.02 19.57 11.80
N GLU A 117 4.63 19.09 12.97
CA GLU A 117 4.37 17.70 13.23
C GLU A 117 3.23 17.15 12.36
N GLN A 118 2.11 17.87 12.24
CA GLN A 118 0.99 17.47 11.39
C GLN A 118 1.38 17.47 9.90
N GLU A 119 2.15 18.46 9.46
CA GLU A 119 2.68 18.55 8.10
C GLU A 119 3.61 17.37 7.77
N SER A 120 4.41 16.91 8.73
CA SER A 120 5.23 15.71 8.57
C SER A 120 4.39 14.43 8.34
N LEU A 121 3.26 14.27 9.05
CA LEU A 121 2.37 13.13 8.83
C LEU A 121 1.66 13.21 7.47
N ALA A 122 1.22 14.41 7.08
CA ALA A 122 0.62 14.66 5.77
C ALA A 122 1.59 14.32 4.63
N THR A 123 2.83 14.79 4.74
CA THR A 123 3.91 14.49 3.77
C THR A 123 4.17 12.99 3.69
N ARG A 124 4.24 12.31 4.83
CA ARG A 124 4.46 10.86 4.88
C ARG A 124 3.29 10.09 4.25
N ALA A 125 2.06 10.51 4.48
CA ALA A 125 0.88 9.92 3.84
C ALA A 125 0.91 10.11 2.32
N LEU A 126 1.30 11.30 1.83
CA LEU A 126 1.44 11.57 0.40
C LEU A 126 2.50 10.68 -0.26
N VAL A 127 3.65 10.47 0.39
CA VAL A 127 4.68 9.55 -0.10
C VAL A 127 4.12 8.13 -0.24
N ILE A 128 3.35 7.66 0.75
CA ILE A 128 2.71 6.35 0.70
C ILE A 128 1.69 6.28 -0.45
N CYS A 129 0.88 7.31 -0.68
CA CYS A 129 -0.03 7.36 -1.84
C CYS A 129 0.74 7.15 -3.16
N ASN A 130 1.81 7.91 -3.37
CA ASN A 130 2.62 7.83 -4.59
C ASN A 130 3.25 6.44 -4.77
N SER A 131 3.75 5.84 -3.68
CA SER A 131 4.30 4.47 -3.73
C SER A 131 3.24 3.43 -4.07
N ILE A 132 2.01 3.61 -3.59
CA ILE A 132 0.89 2.73 -3.90
C ILE A 132 0.48 2.85 -5.37
N GLU A 133 0.42 4.05 -5.92
CA GLU A 133 0.18 4.26 -7.35
C GLU A 133 1.27 3.61 -8.20
N ALA A 134 2.54 3.76 -7.83
CA ALA A 134 3.66 3.13 -8.51
C ALA A 134 3.57 1.60 -8.48
N PHE A 135 3.24 1.01 -7.32
CA PHE A 135 3.01 -0.43 -7.18
C PHE A 135 1.83 -0.90 -8.05
N ASN A 136 0.71 -0.18 -8.01
CA ASN A 136 -0.47 -0.46 -8.82
C ASN A 136 -0.16 -0.41 -10.33
N ALA A 137 0.65 0.54 -10.77
CA ALA A 137 1.13 0.61 -12.15
C ALA A 137 2.02 -0.60 -12.50
N ALA A 138 2.88 -1.04 -11.59
CA ALA A 138 3.70 -2.24 -11.78
C ALA A 138 2.85 -3.51 -11.91
N VAL A 139 1.83 -3.68 -11.06
CA VAL A 139 0.87 -4.80 -11.17
C VAL A 139 0.15 -4.80 -12.52
N ARG A 140 -0.29 -3.63 -13.00
CA ARG A 140 -0.91 -3.51 -14.33
C ARG A 140 0.04 -3.89 -15.46
N ARG A 141 1.31 -3.50 -15.38
CA ARG A 141 2.34 -3.90 -16.36
C ARG A 141 2.53 -5.42 -16.37
N LEU A 142 2.64 -6.05 -15.19
CA LEU A 142 2.73 -7.50 -15.08
C LEU A 142 1.50 -8.18 -15.71
N HIS A 143 0.29 -7.70 -15.42
CA HIS A 143 -0.93 -8.26 -16.00
C HIS A 143 -0.92 -8.21 -17.53
N ARG A 144 -0.61 -7.04 -18.12
CA ARG A 144 -0.51 -6.91 -19.58
C ARG A 144 0.53 -7.87 -20.15
N PHE A 145 1.69 -7.95 -19.52
CA PHE A 145 2.76 -8.84 -19.97
C PHE A 145 2.35 -10.33 -19.98
N VAL A 146 1.54 -10.76 -19.01
CA VAL A 146 1.12 -12.17 -18.88
C VAL A 146 -0.10 -12.51 -19.73
N PHE A 147 -1.05 -11.59 -19.88
CA PHE A 147 -2.38 -11.88 -20.46
C PHE A 147 -2.72 -11.11 -21.74
N GLU A 148 -1.95 -10.08 -22.09
CA GLU A 148 -2.10 -9.28 -23.31
C GLU A 148 -0.75 -9.18 -24.05
N PRO A 149 -0.13 -10.32 -24.44
CA PRO A 149 1.15 -10.34 -25.15
C PRO A 149 1.08 -9.76 -26.57
#